data_AF-A0A917AVE4-F1
#
_entry.id   AF-A0A917AVE4-F1
#
_cell.length_a   1.000
_cell.length_b   1.000
_cell.length_c   1.000
_cell.angle_alpha   90.00
_cell.angle_beta   90.00
_cell.angle_gamma   90.00
#
_symmetry.space_group_name_H-M   'P 1'
#
loop_
_entity.id
_entity.type
_entity.pdbx_description
1 polymer ?
#
loop_
_entity_poly.entity_id
_entity_poly.type
_entity_poly.pdbx_seq_one_letter_code
_entity_poly.pdbx_strand_id
1 'polypeptide(L)'
;MAETCLVSSNGGAFSKVEIDNDVDPAEYADFEKAVAEVDSKLPAVPAGRNPELRIRKLGRHNARGLFAADRNAVAVDVRTSEAYIHEMGHYYDHIVGENASLKQDFRSISRDYAAALKEPDSKRRQYLNTPTEQLARGFEVYAVERLGINNRLVRPEKFDDPDYAPFTQNPELKQRIFAFFDKTFS
;
A
#
# COMPACT_ATOMS: atom_id res chain seq x y z
N MET A 1 27.70 13.47 -9.45
CA MET A 1 27.71 12.01 -9.21
C MET A 1 27.32 11.82 -7.76
N ALA A 2 26.03 11.80 -7.46
CA ALA A 2 25.55 11.50 -6.12
C ALA A 2 25.34 9.99 -6.07
N GLU A 3 26.25 9.28 -5.41
CA GLU A 3 26.02 7.88 -5.03
C GLU A 3 24.87 7.87 -4.02
N THR A 4 23.74 7.29 -4.43
CA THR A 4 22.54 7.20 -3.60
C THR A 4 22.61 5.98 -2.71
N CYS A 5 22.53 6.21 -1.40
CA CYS A 5 22.68 5.23 -0.31
C CYS A 5 21.50 4.23 -0.17
N LEU A 6 20.68 4.00 -1.21
CA LEU A 6 19.79 2.84 -1.29
C LEU A 6 20.36 1.69 -2.14
N VAL A 7 21.59 1.86 -2.64
CA VAL A 7 22.34 0.74 -3.24
C VAL A 7 23.03 -0.02 -2.11
N SER A 8 22.44 -1.16 -1.75
CA SER A 8 22.88 -2.18 -0.77
C SER A 8 22.71 -1.81 0.72
N SER A 9 21.63 -2.33 1.34
CA SER A 9 21.57 -2.85 2.73
C SER A 9 20.20 -2.83 3.44
N ASN A 10 19.06 -2.68 2.76
CA ASN A 10 17.74 -2.92 3.39
C ASN A 10 17.20 -4.33 3.10
N GLY A 11 17.89 -5.39 3.54
CA GLY A 11 17.32 -6.75 3.65
C GLY A 11 16.70 -7.42 2.40
N GLY A 12 16.69 -6.78 1.22
CA GLY A 12 16.07 -7.31 0.00
C GLY A 12 14.60 -6.94 -0.20
N ALA A 13 14.15 -5.70 0.08
CA ALA A 13 12.78 -5.26 -0.23
C ALA A 13 12.59 -4.75 -1.67
N PHE A 14 13.50 -3.94 -2.23
CA PHE A 14 13.41 -3.34 -3.56
C PHE A 14 14.58 -3.74 -4.49
N SER A 15 14.32 -3.88 -5.80
CA SER A 15 15.36 -4.23 -6.79
C SER A 15 16.17 -3.02 -7.25
N LYS A 16 15.57 -1.82 -7.20
CA LYS A 16 16.18 -0.55 -7.58
C LYS A 16 15.43 0.60 -6.91
N VAL A 17 16.14 1.68 -6.60
CA VAL A 17 15.52 2.94 -6.16
C VAL A 17 15.93 4.09 -7.07
N GLU A 18 14.95 4.84 -7.56
CA GLU A 18 15.12 6.02 -8.41
C GLU A 18 14.56 7.24 -7.68
N ILE A 19 15.34 8.32 -7.63
CA ILE A 19 14.96 9.57 -6.97
C ILE A 19 15.00 10.68 -8.00
N ASP A 20 13.91 11.44 -8.12
CA ASP A 20 13.86 12.64 -8.96
C ASP A 20 14.79 13.73 -8.41
N ASN A 21 15.44 14.49 -9.29
CA ASN A 21 16.45 15.50 -8.92
C ASN A 21 15.87 16.64 -8.08
N ASP A 22 14.55 16.83 -8.13
CA ASP A 22 13.86 17.90 -7.40
C ASP A 22 13.47 17.50 -5.97
N VAL A 23 13.64 16.23 -5.58
CA VAL A 23 13.35 15.74 -4.22
C VAL A 23 14.32 16.37 -3.22
N ASP A 24 13.77 16.87 -2.11
CA ASP A 24 14.58 17.37 -1.01
C ASP A 24 15.32 16.20 -0.32
N PRO A 25 16.66 16.25 -0.19
CA PRO A 25 17.43 15.18 0.44
C PRO A 25 17.01 14.85 1.88
N ALA A 26 16.59 15.86 2.66
CA ALA A 26 16.14 15.65 4.03
C ALA A 26 14.78 14.93 4.08
N GLU A 27 13.86 15.28 3.18
CA GLU A 27 12.57 14.59 3.04
C GLU A 27 12.75 13.13 2.65
N TYR A 28 13.67 12.87 1.72
CA TYR A 28 14.01 11.51 1.31
C TYR A 28 14.64 10.71 2.45
N ALA A 29 15.59 11.28 3.20
CA ALA A 29 16.23 10.60 4.32
C ALA A 29 15.21 10.23 5.44
N ASP A 30 14.25 11.11 5.72
CA ASP A 30 13.19 10.83 6.69
C ASP A 30 12.21 9.77 6.18
N PHE A 31 11.87 9.77 4.88
CA PHE A 31 11.10 8.69 4.26
C PHE A 31 11.83 7.34 4.32
N GLU A 32 13.10 7.30 3.95
CA GLU A 32 13.93 6.09 3.98
C GLU A 32 13.99 5.51 5.40
N LYS A 33 14.21 6.35 6.41
CA LYS A 33 14.17 5.95 7.82
C LYS A 33 12.82 5.34 8.19
N ALA A 34 11.72 5.98 7.78
CA ALA A 34 10.38 5.48 8.05
C ALA A 34 10.10 4.12 7.39
N VAL A 35 10.63 3.89 6.18
CA VAL A 35 10.55 2.58 5.50
C VAL A 35 11.36 1.53 6.27
N ALA A 36 12.60 1.85 6.64
CA ALA A 36 13.47 0.94 7.40
C ALA A 36 12.85 0.52 8.76
N GLU A 37 12.15 1.43 9.43
CA GLU A 37 11.45 1.15 10.70
C GLU A 37 10.31 0.13 10.57
N VAL A 38 9.71 -0.01 9.38
CA VAL A 38 8.54 -0.87 9.16
C VAL A 38 8.85 -2.11 8.31
N ASP A 39 10.02 -2.16 7.68
CA ASP A 39 10.41 -3.21 6.73
C ASP A 39 10.24 -4.61 7.32
N SER A 40 10.73 -4.83 8.55
CA SER A 40 10.62 -6.12 9.26
C SER A 40 9.19 -6.51 9.66
N LYS A 41 8.23 -5.58 9.59
CA LYS A 41 6.82 -5.81 9.90
C LYS A 41 6.01 -6.15 8.66
N LEU A 42 6.46 -5.72 7.48
CA LEU A 42 5.76 -5.94 6.22
C LEU A 42 5.95 -7.39 5.75
N PRO A 43 5.03 -7.93 4.93
CA PRO A 43 5.20 -9.24 4.34
C PRO A 43 6.51 -9.39 3.56
N ALA A 44 7.09 -10.60 3.61
CA ALA A 44 8.30 -10.89 2.87
C ALA A 44 8.05 -10.83 1.36
N VAL A 45 9.00 -10.23 0.64
CA VAL A 45 9.00 -10.22 -0.81
C VAL A 45 9.72 -11.48 -1.32
N PRO A 46 9.10 -12.29 -2.22
CA PRO A 46 9.79 -13.43 -2.82
C PRO A 46 11.06 -13.01 -3.55
N ALA A 47 12.13 -13.79 -3.39
CA ALA A 47 13.41 -13.51 -4.03
C ALA A 47 13.26 -13.34 -5.55
N GLY A 48 13.81 -12.24 -6.07
CA GLY A 48 13.75 -11.92 -7.50
C GLY A 48 12.44 -11.27 -7.98
N ARG A 49 11.47 -11.02 -7.07
CA ARG A 49 10.21 -10.31 -7.39
C ARG A 49 10.16 -8.88 -6.84
N ASN A 50 11.29 -8.38 -6.34
CA ASN A 50 11.43 -7.07 -5.74
C ASN A 50 11.01 -5.92 -6.68
N PRO A 51 10.12 -5.02 -6.24
CA PRO A 51 9.71 -3.89 -7.06
C PRO A 51 10.82 -2.84 -7.18
N GLU A 52 10.75 -2.03 -8.22
CA GLU A 52 11.47 -0.75 -8.26
C GLU A 52 10.72 0.27 -7.39
N LEU A 53 11.43 1.03 -6.57
CA LEU A 53 10.87 2.18 -5.87
C LEU A 53 11.24 3.47 -6.61
N ARG A 54 10.26 4.32 -6.90
CA ARG A 54 10.47 5.58 -7.62
C ARG A 54 9.93 6.76 -6.81
N ILE A 55 10.83 7.53 -6.23
CA ILE A 55 10.51 8.65 -5.36
C ILE A 55 10.52 9.92 -6.20
N ARG A 56 9.40 10.62 -6.26
CA ARG A 56 9.21 11.80 -7.13
C ARG A 56 8.19 12.76 -6.54
N LYS A 57 8.15 14.01 -6.99
CA LYS A 57 7.00 14.91 -6.70
C LYS A 57 5.90 14.66 -7.74
N LEU A 58 4.73 14.17 -7.32
CA LEU A 58 3.65 13.79 -8.26
C LEU A 58 2.85 14.98 -8.83
N GLY A 59 3.21 16.22 -8.48
CA GLY A 59 2.68 17.44 -9.12
C GLY A 59 1.15 17.56 -9.03
N ARG A 60 0.53 18.35 -9.93
CA ARG A 60 -0.91 18.68 -9.97
C ARG A 60 -1.85 17.51 -10.32
N HIS A 61 -1.35 16.28 -10.39
CA HIS A 61 -2.18 15.09 -10.50
C HIS A 61 -2.44 14.61 -9.07
N ASN A 62 -3.69 14.65 -8.60
CA ASN A 62 -4.12 14.36 -7.21
C ASN A 62 -3.78 12.94 -6.67
N ALA A 63 -2.83 12.23 -7.26
CA ALA A 63 -2.33 10.94 -6.81
C ALA A 63 -1.15 11.14 -5.85
N ARG A 64 -1.28 10.61 -4.63
CA ARG A 64 -0.24 10.63 -3.58
C ARG A 64 0.77 9.47 -3.72
N GLY A 65 0.42 8.46 -4.52
CA GLY A 65 1.22 7.31 -4.92
C GLY A 65 0.68 6.72 -6.22
N LEU A 66 1.46 5.80 -6.82
CA LEU A 66 1.07 5.01 -7.99
C LEU A 66 1.87 3.70 -8.04
N PHE A 67 1.20 2.56 -7.98
CA PHE A 67 1.75 1.28 -8.37
C PHE A 67 1.56 1.02 -9.87
N ALA A 68 2.66 0.76 -10.58
CA ALA A 68 2.70 0.44 -12.00
C ALA A 68 3.07 -1.04 -12.19
N ALA A 69 2.05 -1.89 -12.37
CA ALA A 69 2.21 -3.34 -12.49
C ALA A 69 3.08 -3.77 -13.69
N ASP A 70 2.96 -3.06 -14.83
CA ASP A 70 3.74 -3.31 -16.05
C ASP A 70 5.26 -3.14 -15.86
N ARG A 71 5.66 -2.38 -14.84
CA ARG A 71 7.04 -2.03 -14.52
C ARG A 71 7.51 -2.58 -13.19
N ASN A 72 6.62 -3.28 -12.47
CA ASN A 72 6.82 -3.67 -11.07
C ASN A 72 7.37 -2.49 -10.25
N ALA A 73 6.74 -1.31 -10.35
CA ALA A 73 7.27 -0.09 -9.78
C ALA A 73 6.26 0.59 -8.83
N VAL A 74 6.72 0.92 -7.62
CA VAL A 74 5.97 1.73 -6.66
C VAL A 74 6.46 3.16 -6.77
N ALA A 75 5.58 4.11 -7.07
CA ALA A 75 5.88 5.53 -7.06
C ALA A 75 5.17 6.21 -5.90
N VAL A 76 5.87 7.04 -5.13
CA VAL A 76 5.27 7.75 -3.98
C VAL A 76 5.69 9.21 -4.03
N ASP A 77 4.75 10.12 -3.75
CA ASP A 77 5.09 11.51 -3.47
C ASP A 77 5.72 11.59 -2.09
N VAL A 78 7.01 11.90 -2.05
CA VAL A 78 7.79 11.95 -0.81
C VAL A 78 7.16 12.89 0.24
N ARG A 79 6.48 13.97 -0.19
CA ARG A 79 5.84 14.95 0.71
C ARG A 79 4.60 14.40 1.40
N THR A 80 3.96 13.39 0.80
CA THR A 80 2.76 12.72 1.32
C THR A 80 2.96 11.21 1.24
N SER A 81 3.94 10.70 2.00
CA SER A 81 4.31 9.29 2.04
C SER A 81 3.21 8.37 2.61
N GLU A 82 2.09 8.92 3.07
CA GLU A 82 0.89 8.23 3.56
C GLU A 82 0.24 7.27 2.55
N ALA A 83 0.58 7.38 1.27
CA ALA A 83 0.15 6.47 0.21
C ALA A 83 1.04 5.23 0.07
N TYR A 84 2.23 5.22 0.69
CA TYR A 84 3.19 4.12 0.53
C TYR A 84 2.58 2.76 0.89
N ILE A 85 1.90 2.66 2.04
CA ILE A 85 1.26 1.39 2.44
C ILE A 85 0.11 1.01 1.52
N HIS A 86 -0.62 1.97 0.94
CA HIS A 86 -1.63 1.71 -0.07
C HIS A 86 -1.02 1.06 -1.31
N GLU A 87 0.04 1.66 -1.85
CA GLU A 87 0.73 1.13 -3.04
C GLU A 87 1.39 -0.21 -2.76
N MET A 88 1.92 -0.41 -1.56
CA MET A 88 2.39 -1.72 -1.12
C MET A 88 1.26 -2.75 -1.08
N GLY A 89 0.04 -2.36 -0.71
CA GLY A 89 -1.15 -3.22 -0.81
C GLY A 89 -1.42 -3.67 -2.26
N HIS A 90 -1.33 -2.76 -3.23
CA HIS A 90 -1.43 -3.12 -4.66
C HIS A 90 -0.29 -4.01 -5.14
N TYR A 91 0.93 -3.73 -4.69
CA TYR A 91 2.08 -4.58 -4.99
C TYR A 91 1.91 -6.00 -4.42
N TYR A 92 1.51 -6.12 -3.16
CA TYR A 92 1.27 -7.41 -2.51
C TYR A 92 0.13 -8.17 -3.18
N ASP A 93 -0.93 -7.49 -3.58
CA ASP A 93 -2.00 -8.09 -4.37
C ASP A 93 -1.45 -8.72 -5.67
N HIS A 94 -0.77 -7.93 -6.48
CA HIS A 94 -0.36 -8.31 -7.82
C HIS A 94 0.80 -9.32 -7.84
N ILE A 95 1.84 -9.05 -7.06
CA ILE A 95 3.13 -9.76 -7.15
C ILE A 95 3.20 -10.91 -6.15
N VAL A 96 2.99 -10.63 -4.86
CA VAL A 96 3.13 -11.67 -3.83
C VAL A 96 1.91 -12.60 -3.83
N GLY A 97 0.74 -12.01 -3.95
CA GLY A 97 -0.55 -12.70 -3.96
C GLY A 97 -0.96 -13.21 -5.33
N GLU A 98 -0.21 -12.92 -6.40
CA GLU A 98 -0.51 -13.30 -7.79
C GLU A 98 -1.93 -12.91 -8.21
N ASN A 99 -2.28 -11.64 -8.01
CA ASN A 99 -3.63 -11.08 -8.10
C ASN A 99 -4.58 -11.70 -7.06
N ALA A 100 -4.17 -11.64 -5.80
CA ALA A 100 -4.93 -12.15 -4.65
C ALA A 100 -6.38 -11.64 -4.60
N SER A 101 -6.62 -10.39 -4.96
CA SER A 101 -7.94 -9.76 -5.01
C SER A 101 -8.87 -10.38 -6.05
N LEU A 102 -8.34 -11.07 -7.07
CA LEU A 102 -9.12 -11.74 -8.11
C LEU A 102 -9.43 -13.21 -7.78
N LYS A 103 -8.78 -13.77 -6.75
CA LYS A 103 -8.95 -15.17 -6.33
C LYS A 103 -10.31 -15.37 -5.66
N GLN A 104 -10.80 -16.61 -5.69
CA GLN A 104 -12.12 -16.98 -5.17
C GLN A 104 -12.30 -16.62 -3.69
N ASP A 105 -11.24 -16.80 -2.89
CA ASP A 105 -11.24 -16.56 -1.45
C ASP A 105 -11.51 -15.08 -1.11
N PHE A 106 -11.13 -14.13 -1.98
CA PHE A 106 -11.37 -12.70 -1.75
C PHE A 106 -12.77 -12.24 -2.17
N ARG A 107 -13.47 -12.99 -3.05
CA ARG A 107 -14.74 -12.55 -3.64
C ARG A 107 -15.83 -12.24 -2.61
N SER A 108 -15.88 -13.00 -1.52
CA SER A 108 -16.86 -12.76 -0.46
C SER A 108 -16.56 -11.46 0.29
N ILE A 109 -15.29 -11.21 0.61
CA ILE A 109 -14.82 -9.97 1.27
C ILE A 109 -15.14 -8.76 0.37
N SER A 110 -14.81 -8.85 -0.91
CA SER A 110 -15.06 -7.80 -1.90
C SER A 110 -16.55 -7.44 -2.02
N ARG A 111 -17.42 -8.45 -2.05
CA ARG A 111 -18.88 -8.26 -2.08
C ARG A 111 -19.39 -7.57 -0.82
N ASP A 112 -18.95 -8.02 0.35
CA ASP A 112 -19.41 -7.49 1.63
C ASP A 112 -18.90 -6.08 1.87
N TYR A 113 -17.68 -5.76 1.41
CA TYR A 113 -17.17 -4.39 1.37
C TYR A 113 -18.08 -3.51 0.51
N ALA A 114 -18.39 -3.92 -0.73
CA ALA A 114 -19.20 -3.13 -1.65
C ALA A 114 -20.63 -2.90 -1.15
N ALA A 115 -21.18 -3.88 -0.41
CA ALA A 115 -22.48 -3.77 0.25
C ALA A 115 -22.47 -2.82 1.45
N ALA A 116 -21.39 -2.79 2.22
CA ALA A 116 -21.22 -1.92 3.38
C ALA A 116 -20.76 -0.49 3.02
N LEU A 117 -20.27 -0.26 1.79
CA LEU A 117 -19.76 1.04 1.34
C LEU A 117 -20.86 2.10 1.26
N LYS A 118 -20.71 3.15 2.09
CA LYS A 118 -21.62 4.29 2.20
C LYS A 118 -21.25 5.45 1.26
N GLU A 119 -20.74 5.14 0.07
CA GLU A 119 -20.44 6.13 -0.98
C GLU A 119 -21.63 6.19 -1.97
N PRO A 120 -22.15 7.36 -2.35
CA PRO A 120 -23.19 7.46 -3.37
C PRO A 120 -22.72 6.89 -4.72
N ASP A 121 -23.67 6.41 -5.53
CA ASP A 121 -23.33 5.89 -6.87
C ASP A 121 -22.67 6.97 -7.72
N SER A 122 -21.43 6.70 -8.10
CA SER A 122 -20.51 7.67 -8.69
C SER A 122 -19.29 6.96 -9.27
N LYS A 123 -18.50 7.67 -10.10
CA LYS A 123 -17.20 7.17 -10.56
C LYS A 123 -16.27 6.81 -9.39
N ARG A 124 -16.38 7.54 -8.28
CA ARG A 124 -15.62 7.26 -7.05
C ARG A 124 -16.06 5.94 -6.44
N ARG A 125 -17.37 5.68 -6.29
CA ARG A 125 -17.88 4.39 -5.81
C ARG A 125 -17.44 3.24 -6.71
N GLN A 126 -17.48 3.42 -8.03
CA GLN A 126 -17.02 2.41 -8.99
C GLN A 126 -15.53 2.09 -8.79
N TYR A 127 -14.69 3.11 -8.59
CA TYR A 127 -13.28 2.94 -8.26
C TYR A 127 -13.07 2.20 -6.93
N LEU A 128 -13.77 2.61 -5.86
CA LEU A 128 -13.73 1.98 -4.54
C LEU A 128 -14.25 0.53 -4.54
N ASN A 129 -15.08 0.17 -5.52
CA ASN A 129 -15.60 -1.17 -5.70
C ASN A 129 -14.68 -2.09 -6.50
N THR A 130 -13.52 -1.61 -6.97
CA THR A 130 -12.54 -2.49 -7.62
C THR A 130 -11.87 -3.38 -6.57
N PRO A 131 -11.74 -4.71 -6.81
CA PRO A 131 -11.14 -5.62 -5.82
C PRO A 131 -9.72 -5.22 -5.38
N THR A 132 -8.93 -4.69 -6.30
CA THR A 132 -7.56 -4.22 -6.06
C THR A 132 -7.51 -3.04 -5.07
N GLU A 133 -8.44 -2.09 -5.18
CA GLU A 133 -8.58 -0.94 -4.28
C GLU A 133 -9.07 -1.37 -2.89
N GLN A 134 -10.05 -2.29 -2.86
CA GLN A 134 -10.56 -2.85 -1.61
C GLN A 134 -9.48 -3.59 -0.84
N LEU A 135 -8.64 -4.36 -1.56
CA LEU A 135 -7.52 -5.06 -0.95
C LEU A 135 -6.49 -4.07 -0.41
N ALA A 136 -6.09 -3.06 -1.19
CA ALA A 136 -5.13 -2.04 -0.74
C ALA A 136 -5.62 -1.31 0.53
N ARG A 137 -6.89 -0.89 0.58
CA ARG A 137 -7.47 -0.26 1.78
C ARG A 137 -7.53 -1.18 2.98
N GLY A 138 -7.91 -2.44 2.76
CA GLY A 138 -7.86 -3.46 3.80
C GLY A 138 -6.44 -3.62 4.35
N PHE A 139 -5.44 -3.60 3.46
CA PHE A 139 -4.03 -3.72 3.82
C PHE A 139 -3.54 -2.53 4.65
N GLU A 140 -4.02 -1.32 4.38
CA GLU A 140 -3.71 -0.15 5.21
C GLU A 140 -4.22 -0.30 6.64
N VAL A 141 -5.46 -0.78 6.81
CA VAL A 141 -6.03 -1.05 8.14
C VAL A 141 -5.26 -2.18 8.84
N TYR A 142 -4.88 -3.24 8.11
CA TYR A 142 -4.05 -4.34 8.60
C TYR A 142 -2.67 -3.87 9.06
N ALA A 143 -2.01 -3.03 8.26
CA ALA A 143 -0.70 -2.47 8.59
C ALA A 143 -0.70 -1.70 9.92
N VAL A 144 -1.73 -0.90 10.16
CA VAL A 144 -1.83 -0.12 11.41
C VAL A 144 -2.24 -1.01 12.58
N GLU A 145 -3.36 -1.73 12.46
CA GLU A 145 -3.97 -2.41 13.61
C GLU A 145 -3.34 -3.78 13.92
N ARG A 146 -2.82 -4.48 12.91
CA ARG A 146 -2.27 -5.83 13.07
C ARG A 146 -0.75 -5.85 13.07
N LEU A 147 -0.10 -5.07 12.19
CA LEU A 147 1.36 -5.00 12.10
C LEU A 147 1.96 -3.91 13.02
N GLY A 148 1.14 -3.01 13.56
CA GLY A 148 1.61 -1.95 14.46
C GLY A 148 2.49 -0.92 13.75
N ILE A 149 2.18 -0.61 12.48
CA ILE A 149 2.83 0.46 11.73
C ILE A 149 2.19 1.79 12.13
N ASN A 150 2.99 2.71 12.67
CA ASN A 150 2.55 4.02 13.14
C ASN A 150 3.66 5.07 12.95
N ASN A 151 3.93 5.40 11.69
CA ASN A 151 4.83 6.48 11.30
C ASN A 151 4.29 7.19 10.04
N ARG A 152 5.08 8.08 9.42
CA ARG A 152 4.65 8.91 8.27
C ARG A 152 4.17 8.14 7.02
N LEU A 153 4.31 6.81 6.98
CA LEU A 153 3.86 5.97 5.86
C LEU A 153 2.37 5.67 5.91
N VAL A 154 1.70 5.99 7.02
CA VAL A 154 0.26 5.82 7.24
C VAL A 154 -0.33 7.10 7.83
N ARG A 155 -1.63 7.31 7.61
CA ARG A 155 -2.41 8.36 8.24
C ARG A 155 -3.65 7.75 8.88
N PRO A 156 -3.60 7.30 10.15
CA PRO A 156 -4.70 6.61 10.80
C PRO A 156 -6.01 7.41 10.81
N GLU A 157 -5.94 8.75 10.79
CA GLU A 157 -7.11 9.64 10.76
C GLU A 157 -8.00 9.42 9.53
N LYS A 158 -7.47 8.86 8.43
CA LYS A 158 -8.29 8.53 7.25
C LYS A 158 -9.24 7.36 7.49
N PHE A 159 -9.05 6.58 8.54
CA PHE A 159 -9.89 5.41 8.83
C PHE A 159 -11.30 5.77 9.32
N ASP A 160 -11.52 7.06 9.63
CA ASP A 160 -12.83 7.65 9.87
C ASP A 160 -13.57 7.99 8.56
N ASP A 161 -12.90 7.98 7.41
CA ASP A 161 -13.52 8.27 6.11
C ASP A 161 -14.54 7.17 5.71
N PRO A 162 -15.62 7.50 4.99
CA PRO A 162 -16.68 6.54 4.63
C PRO A 162 -16.22 5.33 3.81
N ASP A 163 -15.08 5.45 3.12
CA ASP A 163 -14.48 4.39 2.30
C ASP A 163 -13.62 3.39 3.12
N TYR A 164 -13.31 3.69 4.39
CA TYR A 164 -12.72 2.73 5.32
C TYR A 164 -13.75 2.10 6.26
N ALA A 165 -14.91 2.74 6.42
CA ALA A 165 -16.02 2.25 7.25
C ALA A 165 -16.37 0.76 7.04
N PRO A 166 -16.35 0.19 5.82
CA PRO A 166 -16.58 -1.25 5.64
C PRO A 166 -15.62 -2.14 6.44
N PHE A 167 -14.37 -1.73 6.64
CA PHE A 167 -13.41 -2.49 7.45
C PHE A 167 -13.35 -1.98 8.89
N THR A 168 -13.49 -0.68 9.14
CA THR A 168 -13.30 -0.11 10.49
C THR A 168 -14.54 -0.25 11.37
N GLN A 169 -15.75 -0.31 10.79
CA GLN A 169 -17.02 -0.40 11.50
C GLN A 169 -17.70 -1.78 11.38
N ASN A 170 -17.09 -2.74 10.70
CA ASN A 170 -17.57 -4.12 10.61
C ASN A 170 -16.49 -5.09 11.12
N PRO A 171 -16.53 -5.48 12.41
CA PRO A 171 -15.52 -6.35 13.00
C PRO A 171 -15.39 -7.72 12.32
N GLU A 172 -16.50 -8.29 11.83
CA GLU A 172 -16.48 -9.58 11.14
C GLU A 172 -15.76 -9.48 9.79
N LEU A 173 -16.09 -8.46 8.99
CA LEU A 173 -15.41 -8.23 7.72
C LEU A 173 -13.93 -7.90 7.93
N LYS A 174 -13.60 -7.11 8.97
CA LYS A 174 -12.21 -6.82 9.37
C LYS A 174 -11.43 -8.08 9.69
N GLN A 175 -12.00 -8.95 10.53
CA GLN A 175 -11.35 -10.21 10.89
C GLN A 175 -11.12 -11.10 9.67
N ARG A 176 -12.07 -11.15 8.73
CA ARG A 176 -11.93 -11.91 7.49
C ARG A 176 -10.84 -11.38 6.56
N ILE A 177 -10.74 -10.06 6.39
CA ILE A 177 -9.66 -9.47 5.57
C ILE A 177 -8.29 -9.65 6.24
N PHE A 178 -8.20 -9.58 7.57
CA PHE A 178 -6.96 -9.86 8.29
C PHE A 178 -6.55 -11.32 8.18
N ALA A 179 -7.49 -12.26 8.35
CA ALA A 179 -7.23 -13.68 8.17
C ALA A 179 -6.83 -14.01 6.72
N PHE A 180 -7.40 -13.29 5.74
CA PHE A 180 -6.99 -13.41 4.35
C PHE A 180 -5.53 -12.98 4.15
N PHE A 181 -5.09 -11.86 4.71
CA PHE A 181 -3.70 -11.43 4.65
C PHE A 181 -2.75 -12.36 5.40
N ASP A 182 -3.11 -12.73 6.63
CA ASP A 182 -2.35 -13.70 7.43
C ASP A 182 -2.18 -15.01 6.65
N LYS A 183 -3.18 -15.47 5.87
CA LYS A 183 -3.05 -16.68 5.03
C LYS A 183 -2.22 -16.45 3.76
N THR A 184 -2.35 -15.29 3.12
CA THR A 184 -1.82 -15.04 1.77
C THR A 184 -0.37 -14.59 1.81
N PHE A 185 0.05 -13.94 2.89
CA PHE A 185 1.31 -13.20 2.99
C PHE A 185 2.19 -13.64 4.18
N SER A 186 1.86 -14.74 4.86
CA SER A 186 2.68 -15.36 5.91
C SER A 186 3.76 -16.30 5.39
#